data_AF-A0A7R7IA20-F1
#
_entry.id   AF-A0A7R7IA20-F1
#
_cell.length_a   1.000
_cell.length_b   1.000
_cell.length_c   1.000
_cell.angle_alpha   90.00
_cell.angle_beta   90.00
_cell.angle_gamma   90.00
#
_symmetry.space_group_name_H-M   'P 1'
#
loop_
_entity.id
_entity.type
_entity.pdbx_description
1 polymer ?
#
loop_
_entity_poly.entity_id
_entity_poly.type
_entity_poly.pdbx_seq_one_letter_code
_entity_poly.pdbx_strand_id
1 'polypeptide(L)' 'MQKRMTVKAFIARLAQYPEDALCCGTFWLADDFLSLDDSLTEDDIDAAMELAQDSHDAGIGFNRDSLQAAIDEVKRV' A
#
# COMPACT_ATOMS: atom_id res chain seq x y z
N MET A 1 1.34 -16.33 5.41
CA MET A 1 0.62 -16.35 4.13
C MET A 1 0.74 -14.94 3.57
N GLN A 2 1.38 -14.78 2.41
CA GLN A 2 1.66 -13.46 1.82
C GLN A 2 0.33 -12.72 1.57
N LYS A 3 0.20 -11.50 2.09
CA LYS A 3 -1.02 -10.69 1.92
C LYS A 3 -0.93 -9.90 0.61
N ARG A 4 -1.31 -10.53 -0.50
CA ARG A 4 -1.43 -9.84 -1.80
C ARG A 4 -2.24 -8.53 -1.66
N MET A 5 -1.69 -7.43 -2.13
CA MET A 5 -2.21 -6.05 -2.06
C MET A 5 -3.11 -5.73 -3.25
N THR A 6 -4.15 -6.55 -3.43
CA THR A 6 -5.14 -6.37 -4.50
C THR A 6 -6.41 -5.68 -4.02
N VAL A 7 -7.16 -5.04 -4.92
CA VAL A 7 -8.48 -4.44 -4.62
C VAL A 7 -9.44 -5.48 -4.03
N LYS A 8 -9.44 -6.72 -4.56
CA LYS A 8 -10.26 -7.81 -4.02
C LYS A 8 -9.91 -8.13 -2.56
N ALA A 9 -8.62 -8.20 -2.23
CA ALA A 9 -8.17 -8.42 -0.86
C ALA A 9 -8.51 -7.22 0.04
N PHE A 10 -8.42 -5.99 -0.48
CA PHE A 10 -8.78 -4.79 0.25
C PHE A 10 -10.29 -4.73 0.58
N ILE A 11 -11.16 -5.04 -0.38
CA ILE A 11 -12.60 -5.18 -0.14
C ILE A 11 -12.86 -6.24 0.94
N ALA A 12 -12.20 -7.40 0.87
CA ALA A 12 -12.35 -8.45 1.88
C ALA A 12 -11.85 -8.04 3.28
N ARG A 13 -10.87 -7.13 3.38
CA ARG A 13 -10.41 -6.55 4.65
C ARG A 13 -11.43 -5.54 5.18
N LEU A 14 -11.94 -4.65 4.33
CA LEU A 14 -12.95 -3.65 4.70
C LEU A 14 -14.28 -4.30 5.10
N ALA A 15 -14.68 -5.37 4.43
CA ALA A 15 -15.91 -6.12 4.75
C ALA A 15 -15.92 -6.79 6.14
N GLN A 16 -14.79 -6.76 6.86
CA GLN A 16 -14.73 -7.20 8.27
C GLN A 16 -15.31 -6.17 9.24
N TYR A 17 -15.53 -4.93 8.79
CA TYR A 17 -16.15 -3.85 9.57
C TYR A 17 -17.63 -3.69 9.17
N PRO A 18 -18.49 -3.16 10.07
CA PRO A 18 -19.86 -2.80 9.73
C PRO A 18 -19.91 -1.79 8.57
N GLU A 19 -20.89 -1.94 7.67
CA GLU A 19 -21.03 -1.08 6.49
C GLU A 19 -21.30 0.40 6.85
N ASP A 20 -21.87 0.66 8.02
CA ASP A 20 -22.19 1.99 8.54
C ASP A 20 -21.10 2.59 9.45
N ALA A 21 -19.96 1.89 9.61
CA ALA A 21 -18.85 2.40 10.39
C ALA A 21 -18.21 3.64 9.72
N LEU A 22 -18.01 4.70 10.50
CA LEU A 22 -17.26 5.88 10.04
C LEU A 22 -15.80 5.50 9.78
N CYS A 23 -15.27 5.83 8.61
CA CYS A 23 -13.89 5.58 8.26
C CYS A 23 -13.30 6.66 7.34
N CYS A 24 -11.97 6.78 7.35
CA CYS A 24 -11.19 7.60 6.43
C CYS A 24 -9.87 6.89 6.12
N GLY A 25 -9.36 7.05 4.90
CA GLY A 25 -8.08 6.47 4.49
C GLY A 25 -7.68 6.94 3.09
N THR A 26 -6.43 6.68 2.72
CA THR A 26 -5.91 6.95 1.38
C THR A 26 -5.94 5.67 0.56
N PHE A 27 -6.30 5.77 -0.71
CA PHE A 27 -6.33 4.65 -1.64
C PHE A 27 -5.25 4.85 -2.70
N TRP A 28 -4.39 3.85 -2.87
CA TRP A 28 -3.28 3.86 -3.81
C TRP A 28 -3.35 2.62 -4.69
N LEU A 29 -3.03 2.78 -5.97
CA LEU A 29 -2.99 1.74 -6.98
C LEU A 29 -1.56 1.51 -7.46
N ALA A 30 -1.34 0.41 -8.18
CA ALA A 30 -0.04 0.08 -8.77
C ALA A 30 0.52 1.25 -9.62
N ASP A 31 -0.35 1.97 -10.34
CA ASP A 31 0.02 3.12 -11.15
C ASP A 31 0.66 4.25 -10.33
N ASP A 32 0.29 4.41 -9.05
CA ASP A 32 0.89 5.43 -8.19
C ASP A 32 2.36 5.08 -7.86
N PHE A 33 2.66 3.79 -7.69
CA PHE A 33 4.03 3.30 -7.49
C PHE A 33 4.84 3.39 -8.78
N LEU A 34 4.24 3.01 -9.92
CA LEU A 34 4.87 3.17 -11.23
C LEU A 34 5.11 4.63 -11.62
N SER A 35 4.31 5.57 -11.09
CA SER A 35 4.54 7.01 -11.26
C SER A 35 5.78 7.52 -10.53
N LEU A 36 6.24 6.78 -9.52
CA LEU A 36 7.45 7.07 -8.75
C LEU A 36 8.65 6.32 -9.35
N ASP A 37 8.44 5.07 -9.75
CA ASP A 37 9.46 4.20 -10.29
C ASP A 37 8.85 3.20 -11.29
N ASP A 38 9.07 3.47 -12.59
CA ASP A 38 8.50 2.67 -13.68
C ASP A 38 9.22 1.33 -13.90
N SER A 39 10.30 1.07 -13.15
CA SER A 39 11.08 -0.16 -13.25
C SER A 39 10.55 -1.30 -12.37
N LEU A 40 9.52 -1.04 -11.55
CA LEU A 40 9.03 -2.00 -10.57
C LEU A 40 8.28 -3.17 -11.22
N THR A 41 8.55 -4.37 -10.74
CA THR A 41 7.77 -5.56 -11.09
C THR A 41 6.48 -5.64 -10.26
N GLU A 42 5.53 -6.50 -10.65
CA GLU A 42 4.30 -6.72 -9.86
C GLU A 42 4.62 -7.18 -8.42
N ASP A 43 5.64 -8.03 -8.25
CA ASP A 43 6.05 -8.52 -6.94
C ASP A 43 6.72 -7.41 -6.10
N ASP A 44 7.50 -6.52 -6.73
CA ASP A 44 8.07 -5.35 -6.03
C ASP A 44 6.97 -4.40 -5.56
N ILE A 45 5.95 -4.17 -6.39
CA ILE A 45 4.81 -3.33 -6.05
C ILE A 45 4.01 -3.95 -4.91
N ASP A 46 3.74 -5.26 -4.96
CA ASP A 46 3.01 -5.98 -3.89
C ASP A 46 3.74 -5.85 -2.55
N ALA A 47 5.07 -6.06 -2.57
CA ALA A 47 5.92 -5.92 -1.39
C ALA A 47 6.00 -4.48 -0.88
N ALA A 48 6.13 -3.49 -1.78
CA ALA A 48 6.20 -2.08 -1.41
C ALA A 48 4.87 -1.60 -0.82
N MET A 49 3.73 -2.07 -1.35
CA MET A 49 2.41 -1.80 -0.79
C MET A 49 2.24 -2.41 0.60
N GLU A 50 2.73 -3.64 0.83
CA GLU A 50 2.69 -4.28 2.15
C GLU A 50 3.55 -3.49 3.16
N LEU A 51 4.77 -3.13 2.79
CA LEU A 51 5.66 -2.28 3.59
C LEU A 51 5.06 -0.91 3.92
N ALA A 52 4.47 -0.25 2.94
CA ALA A 52 3.83 1.06 3.10
C ALA A 52 2.62 0.97 4.06
N GLN A 53 1.81 -0.08 3.94
CA GLN A 53 0.66 -0.32 4.80
C GLN A 53 1.05 -0.61 6.25
N ASP A 54 2.10 -1.41 6.46
CA ASP A 54 2.56 -1.81 7.81
C ASP A 54 3.36 -0.69 8.50
N SER A 55 3.99 0.20 7.73
CA SER A 55 4.76 1.34 8.25
C SER A 55 3.93 2.61 8.44
N HIS A 56 2.60 2.53 8.31
CA HIS A 56 1.69 3.67 8.42
C HIS A 56 1.59 4.19 9.86
N ASP A 57 2.31 5.26 10.17
CA ASP A 57 2.15 6.05 11.40
C ASP A 57 1.13 7.17 11.17
N ALA A 58 0.09 7.26 12.00
CA ALA A 58 -0.93 8.31 11.89
C ALA A 58 -0.38 9.75 12.04
N GLY A 59 0.82 9.92 12.62
CA GLY A 59 1.55 11.19 12.69
C GLY A 59 2.36 11.53 11.43
N ILE A 60 2.57 10.57 10.54
CA ILE A 60 3.29 10.74 9.26
C ILE A 60 2.28 10.47 8.15
N GLY A 61 1.76 11.54 7.54
CA GLY A 61 0.72 11.42 6.53
C GLY A 61 1.09 10.43 5.42
N PHE A 62 0.17 9.53 5.07
CA PHE A 62 0.39 8.52 4.03
C PHE A 62 0.40 9.15 2.64
N ASN A 63 1.58 9.54 2.18
CA ASN A 63 1.79 10.38 1.01
C ASN A 63 2.86 9.79 0.07
N ARG A 64 3.21 10.52 -1.01
CA ARG A 64 4.19 10.05 -2.00
C ARG A 64 5.58 9.73 -1.40
N ASP A 65 6.00 10.48 -0.38
CA ASP A 65 7.29 10.25 0.29
C ASP A 65 7.27 8.92 1.06
N SER A 66 6.13 8.57 1.68
CA SER A 66 5.92 7.26 2.31
C SER A 66 6.01 6.12 1.29
N LEU A 67 5.44 6.30 0.10
CA LEU A 67 5.50 5.30 -0.97
C LEU A 67 6.94 5.12 -1.49
N GLN A 68 7.66 6.23 -1.69
CA GLN A 68 9.06 6.17 -2.14
C GLN A 68 9.96 5.46 -1.12
N ALA A 69 9.78 5.74 0.18
CA ALA A 69 10.56 5.07 1.23
C ALA A 69 10.33 3.55 1.24
N ALA A 70 9.09 3.10 0.99
CA ALA A 70 8.78 1.68 0.87
C ALA A 70 9.41 1.04 -0.38
N ILE A 71 9.36 1.72 -1.53
CA ILE A 71 10.03 1.30 -2.77
C ILE A 71 11.55 1.13 -2.54
N ASP A 72 12.17 2.13 -1.91
CA ASP A 72 13.60 2.13 -1.61
C ASP A 72 14.01 1.00 -0.66
N GLU A 73 13.11 0.57 0.24
CA GLU A 73 13.34 -0.57 1.12
C GLU A 73 13.26 -1.90 0.36
N VAL A 74 12.25 -2.09 -0.50
CA VAL A 74 12.11 -3.31 -1.33
C VAL A 74 13.35 -3.52 -2.21
N LYS A 75 13.83 -2.46 -2.87
CA LYS A 75 15.00 -2.55 -3.76
C LYS A 75 16.34 -2.76 -3.03
N ARG A 76 16.38 -2.61 -1.70
CA ARG A 76 17.59 -2.80 -0.90
C ARG A 76 17.88 -4.27 -0.57
N VAL A 77 16.91 -5.16 -0.75
CA VAL A 77 16.97 -6.59 -0.42
C VAL A 77 17.35 -7.41 -1.65
#